data_AF-A0A6G1QMK8-F1
#
_entry.id   AF-A0A6G1QMK8-F1
#
_cell.length_a   1.000
_cell.length_b   1.000
_cell.length_c   1.000
_cell.angle_alpha   90.00
_cell.angle_beta   90.00
_cell.angle_gamma   90.00
#
_symmetry.space_group_name_H-M   'P 1'
#
loop_
_entity.id
_entity.type
_entity.pdbx_description
1 polymer ?
#
loop_
_entity_poly.entity_id
_entity_poly.type
_entity_poly.pdbx_seq_one_letter_code
_entity_poly.pdbx_strand_id
1 'polypeptide(L)'
;MSFPKTPGGKGFDVLQNLPRITLANLRPEPGSRKLGADIFAAKINIEVQRASEGVIAAIERNGGVITTSFYDPISLGILIKPVPFFLRGQPIPKRMLPGEDMVPYYRNAENRGYLADPEKIHQARLALAQKYGYVLPDLSKDELFHMLSMRKDVRQIFFGLCPGWVVNMPEKKILKPTDEKLLKYYSS
;
A
#
# COMPACT_ATOMS: atom_id res chain seq x y z
N MET A 1 7.41 6.81 -24.51
CA MET A 1 7.03 5.45 -24.92
C MET A 1 5.55 5.45 -25.26
N SER A 2 5.22 5.26 -26.53
CA SER A 2 3.85 5.26 -27.05
C SER A 2 3.18 3.91 -26.81
N PHE A 3 2.00 3.91 -26.20
CA PHE A 3 1.22 2.71 -25.95
C PHE A 3 0.44 2.28 -27.22
N PRO A 4 0.48 1.00 -27.63
CA PRO A 4 -0.31 0.52 -28.75
C PRO A 4 -1.80 0.41 -28.36
N LYS A 5 -2.70 0.85 -29.26
CA LYS A 5 -4.15 0.84 -29.06
C LYS A 5 -4.78 -0.38 -29.76
N THR A 6 -5.19 -1.40 -29.02
CA THR A 6 -6.08 -2.48 -29.51
C THR A 6 -7.52 -2.23 -29.08
N PRO A 7 -8.56 -2.34 -29.94
CA PRO A 7 -9.96 -2.03 -29.63
C PRO A 7 -10.63 -3.21 -28.90
N GLY A 8 -11.34 -2.96 -27.79
CA GLY A 8 -12.33 -3.93 -27.28
C GLY A 8 -12.39 -4.23 -25.76
N GLY A 9 -11.31 -4.08 -24.98
CA GLY A 9 -11.29 -4.49 -23.55
C GLY A 9 -10.50 -3.57 -22.60
N LYS A 10 -10.22 -2.34 -23.05
CA LYS A 10 -9.02 -1.57 -22.69
C LYS A 10 -8.90 -1.06 -21.25
N GLY A 11 -9.97 -1.04 -20.45
CA GLY A 11 -9.90 -0.47 -19.09
C GLY A 11 -9.28 -1.46 -18.10
N PHE A 12 -9.89 -2.62 -17.99
CA PHE A 12 -9.55 -3.64 -16.99
C PHE A 12 -8.19 -4.29 -17.28
N ASP A 13 -7.93 -4.65 -18.54
CA ASP A 13 -6.66 -5.25 -18.96
C ASP A 13 -5.46 -4.31 -18.78
N VAL A 14 -5.68 -3.01 -18.96
CA VAL A 14 -4.64 -2.00 -18.69
C VAL A 14 -4.40 -1.91 -17.18
N LEU A 15 -5.44 -1.91 -16.34
CA LEU A 15 -5.28 -1.94 -14.88
C LEU A 15 -4.60 -3.23 -14.38
N GLN A 16 -4.76 -4.34 -15.08
CA GLN A 16 -4.04 -5.59 -14.81
C GLN A 16 -2.54 -5.50 -15.14
N ASN A 17 -2.19 -4.80 -16.21
CA ASN A 17 -0.83 -4.69 -16.75
C ASN A 17 -0.07 -3.43 -16.34
N LEU A 18 -0.68 -2.54 -15.55
CA LEU A 18 0.03 -1.39 -14.99
C LEU A 18 1.18 -1.86 -14.09
N PRO A 19 2.30 -1.11 -14.05
CA PRO A 19 3.38 -1.40 -13.11
C PRO A 19 2.82 -1.40 -11.68
N ARG A 20 2.98 -2.53 -10.99
CA ARG A 20 2.53 -2.75 -9.62
C ARG A 20 3.75 -2.89 -8.72
N ILE A 21 3.71 -2.25 -7.57
CA ILE A 21 4.59 -2.50 -6.43
C ILE A 21 4.15 -3.83 -5.82
N THR A 22 4.97 -4.84 -6.06
CA THR A 22 4.86 -6.17 -5.45
C THR A 22 6.24 -6.59 -4.97
N LEU A 23 6.31 -7.54 -4.04
CA LEU A 23 7.58 -8.09 -3.54
C LEU A 23 7.97 -9.34 -4.34
N ALA A 24 8.18 -9.17 -5.65
CA ALA A 24 8.56 -10.27 -6.55
C ALA A 24 9.82 -10.99 -6.05
N ASN A 25 10.80 -10.25 -5.53
CA ASN A 25 12.05 -10.81 -5.00
C ASN A 25 11.89 -11.77 -3.79
N LEU A 26 10.74 -11.74 -3.10
CA LEU A 26 10.45 -12.68 -2.02
C LEU A 26 9.70 -13.93 -2.50
N ARG A 27 9.28 -13.96 -3.78
CA ARG A 27 8.66 -15.13 -4.40
C ARG A 27 9.73 -16.09 -4.92
N PRO A 28 9.38 -17.38 -5.11
CA PRO A 28 10.23 -18.30 -5.86
C PRO A 28 10.40 -17.80 -7.30
N GLU A 29 11.63 -17.62 -7.74
CA GLU A 29 11.97 -17.31 -9.14
C GLU A 29 12.65 -18.54 -9.78
N PRO A 30 12.31 -18.91 -11.02
CA PRO A 30 12.97 -20.02 -11.70
C PRO A 30 14.49 -19.77 -11.82
N GLY A 31 15.29 -20.58 -11.12
CA GLY A 31 16.77 -20.52 -11.18
C GLY A 31 17.47 -19.93 -9.94
N SER A 32 16.76 -19.46 -8.92
CA SER A 32 17.39 -19.06 -7.65
C SER A 32 17.69 -20.29 -6.76
N ARG A 33 18.91 -20.33 -6.19
CA ARG A 33 19.34 -21.45 -5.31
C ARG A 33 18.69 -21.43 -3.91
N LYS A 34 18.09 -20.31 -3.49
CA LYS A 34 17.38 -20.12 -2.21
C LYS A 34 16.16 -19.23 -2.46
N LEU A 35 15.05 -19.50 -1.77
CA LEU A 35 13.88 -18.62 -1.82
C LEU A 35 14.22 -17.30 -1.12
N GLY A 36 13.83 -16.17 -1.70
CA GLY A 36 14.04 -14.85 -1.07
C GLY A 36 13.37 -14.76 0.30
N ALA A 37 12.26 -15.49 0.48
CA ALA A 37 11.60 -15.66 1.77
C ALA A 37 12.49 -16.34 2.83
N ASP A 38 13.38 -17.27 2.48
CA ASP A 38 14.20 -18.01 3.46
C ASP A 38 15.28 -17.13 4.06
N ILE A 39 15.90 -16.28 3.24
CA ILE A 39 16.98 -15.37 3.63
C ILE A 39 16.47 -14.04 4.20
N PHE A 40 15.18 -13.75 4.07
CA PHE A 40 14.60 -12.49 4.53
C PHE A 40 14.61 -12.42 6.07
N ALA A 41 15.37 -11.46 6.58
CA ALA A 41 15.60 -11.20 8.00
C ALA A 41 15.55 -9.69 8.27
N ALA A 42 14.40 -9.06 7.99
CA ALA A 42 14.19 -7.64 8.24
C ALA A 42 12.83 -7.37 8.89
N LYS A 43 12.83 -6.43 9.83
CA LYS A 43 11.63 -5.95 10.51
C LYS A 43 11.22 -4.60 9.90
N ILE A 44 10.16 -4.61 9.11
CA ILE A 44 9.70 -3.44 8.34
C ILE A 44 8.18 -3.31 8.38
N ASN A 45 7.69 -2.07 8.29
CA ASN A 45 6.29 -1.77 7.96
C ASN A 45 6.22 -1.44 6.46
N ILE A 46 5.63 -2.31 5.67
CA ILE A 46 5.62 -2.20 4.21
C ILE A 46 4.21 -2.22 3.63
N GLU A 47 3.98 -1.33 2.66
CA GLU A 47 2.74 -1.23 1.92
C GLU A 47 2.98 -1.57 0.45
N VAL A 48 2.20 -2.51 -0.08
CA VAL A 48 2.30 -2.98 -1.48
C VAL A 48 0.91 -3.10 -2.08
N GLN A 49 0.77 -3.21 -3.40
CA GLN A 49 -0.58 -3.43 -3.97
C GLN A 49 -1.04 -4.87 -3.81
N ARG A 50 -0.13 -5.85 -3.94
CA ARG A 50 -0.45 -7.28 -3.79
C ARG A 50 0.69 -8.05 -3.15
N ALA A 51 0.34 -9.02 -2.31
CA ALA A 51 1.26 -9.95 -1.69
C ALA A 51 0.74 -11.38 -1.82
N SER A 52 1.65 -12.35 -1.91
CA SER A 52 1.32 -13.76 -1.77
C SER A 52 1.41 -14.18 -0.31
N GLU A 53 0.73 -15.26 0.04
CA GLU A 53 0.67 -15.78 1.40
C GLU A 53 2.06 -16.04 2.01
N GLY A 54 2.95 -16.70 1.26
CA GLY A 54 4.32 -16.97 1.74
C GLY A 54 5.15 -15.71 1.99
N VAL A 55 4.92 -14.63 1.23
CA VAL A 55 5.58 -13.34 1.45
C VAL A 55 5.08 -12.67 2.72
N ILE A 56 3.77 -12.73 2.96
CA ILE A 56 3.15 -12.22 4.18
C ILE A 56 3.73 -12.95 5.40
N ALA A 57 3.78 -14.29 5.34
CA ALA A 57 4.37 -15.12 6.40
C ALA A 57 5.85 -14.76 6.66
N ALA A 58 6.64 -14.57 5.60
CA ALA A 58 8.05 -14.20 5.71
C ALA A 58 8.27 -12.83 6.37
N ILE A 59 7.36 -11.88 6.19
CA ILE A 59 7.44 -10.56 6.85
C ILE A 59 6.97 -10.64 8.29
N GLU A 60 5.82 -11.28 8.53
CA GLU A 60 5.21 -11.36 9.87
C GLU A 60 6.03 -12.20 10.85
N ARG A 61 6.69 -13.28 10.38
CA ARG A 61 7.59 -14.10 11.22
C ARG A 61 8.78 -13.30 11.76
N ASN A 62 9.22 -12.26 11.03
CA ASN A 62 10.30 -11.36 11.43
C ASN A 62 9.81 -10.18 12.29
N GLY A 63 8.52 -10.17 12.66
CA GLY A 63 7.89 -9.07 13.40
C GLY A 63 7.59 -7.85 12.54
N GLY A 64 7.67 -7.99 11.21
CA GLY A 64 7.26 -6.95 10.28
C GLY A 64 5.74 -6.86 10.13
N VAL A 65 5.30 -5.81 9.47
CA VAL A 65 3.90 -5.52 9.17
C VAL A 65 3.75 -5.29 7.68
N ILE A 66 2.81 -5.99 7.06
CA ILE A 66 2.48 -5.80 5.65
C ILE A 66 1.03 -5.33 5.51
N THR A 67 0.79 -4.38 4.60
CA THR A 67 -0.55 -3.94 4.23
C THR A 67 -0.68 -3.92 2.72
N THR A 68 -1.78 -4.47 2.18
CA THR A 68 -2.09 -4.36 0.76
C THR A 68 -3.04 -3.20 0.50
N SER A 69 -2.63 -2.27 -0.35
CA SER A 69 -3.36 -1.02 -0.62
C SER A 69 -3.48 -0.74 -2.11
N PHE A 70 -4.65 -0.28 -2.51
CA PHE A 70 -4.89 0.13 -3.90
C PHE A 70 -4.35 1.54 -4.16
N TYR A 71 -3.81 1.74 -5.37
CA TYR A 71 -3.46 3.04 -5.92
C TYR A 71 -3.99 3.11 -7.34
N ASP A 72 -4.83 4.12 -7.60
CA ASP A 72 -5.25 4.43 -8.97
C ASP A 72 -4.04 4.93 -9.80
N PRO A 73 -4.13 4.90 -11.14
CA PRO A 73 -2.98 5.21 -11.99
C PRO A 73 -2.41 6.62 -11.76
N ILE A 74 -3.26 7.59 -11.44
CA ILE A 74 -2.84 8.98 -11.18
C ILE A 74 -2.12 9.05 -9.85
N SER A 75 -2.71 8.51 -8.78
CA SER A 75 -2.12 8.47 -7.45
C SER A 75 -0.79 7.71 -7.43
N LEU A 76 -0.68 6.61 -8.17
CA LEU A 76 0.56 5.86 -8.31
C LEU A 76 1.64 6.67 -9.02
N GLY A 77 1.29 7.37 -10.11
CA GLY A 77 2.23 8.26 -10.81
C GLY A 77 2.76 9.38 -9.91
N ILE A 78 1.88 9.95 -9.07
CA ILE A 78 2.25 10.95 -8.06
C ILE A 78 3.18 10.37 -7.00
N LEU A 79 2.89 9.16 -6.50
CA LEU A 79 3.69 8.50 -5.47
C LEU A 79 5.10 8.13 -5.97
N ILE A 80 5.23 7.67 -7.22
CA ILE A 80 6.53 7.29 -7.81
C ILE A 80 7.39 8.52 -8.10
N LYS A 81 6.78 9.63 -8.57
CA LYS A 81 7.49 10.87 -8.91
C LYS A 81 6.84 12.08 -8.24
N PRO A 82 7.04 12.26 -6.92
CA PRO A 82 6.38 13.32 -6.16
C PRO A 82 6.94 14.72 -6.46
N VAL A 83 8.24 14.86 -6.71
CA VAL A 83 8.87 16.18 -6.94
C VAL A 83 8.28 16.89 -8.17
N PRO A 84 8.18 16.26 -9.36
CA PRO A 84 7.48 16.88 -10.50
C PRO A 84 5.99 17.18 -10.24
N PHE A 85 5.34 16.45 -9.32
CA PHE A 85 3.96 16.77 -8.91
C PHE A 85 3.91 18.06 -8.08
N PHE A 86 4.75 18.18 -7.05
CA PHE A 86 4.76 19.37 -6.19
C PHE A 86 5.18 20.65 -6.94
N LEU A 87 6.05 20.54 -7.94
CA LEU A 87 6.42 21.68 -8.80
C LEU A 87 5.25 22.22 -9.64
N ARG A 88 4.16 21.48 -9.82
CA ARG A 88 2.96 21.96 -10.52
C ARG A 88 2.09 22.88 -9.66
N GLY A 89 2.34 22.97 -8.35
CA GLY A 89 1.52 23.78 -7.43
C GLY A 89 0.07 23.28 -7.28
N GLN A 90 -0.21 22.03 -7.63
CA GLN A 90 -1.54 21.42 -7.50
C GLN A 90 -1.76 20.89 -6.07
N PRO A 91 -3.00 20.96 -5.54
CA PRO A 91 -3.33 20.33 -4.27
C PRO A 91 -3.22 18.80 -4.39
N ILE A 92 -2.78 18.15 -3.31
CA ILE A 92 -2.69 16.68 -3.25
C ILE A 92 -4.09 16.09 -3.46
N PRO A 93 -4.33 15.27 -4.49
CA PRO A 93 -5.63 14.64 -4.68
C PRO A 93 -5.86 13.53 -3.66
N LYS A 94 -7.13 13.19 -3.43
CA LYS A 94 -7.49 11.96 -2.72
C LYS A 94 -7.40 10.76 -3.66
N ARG A 95 -6.84 9.64 -3.20
CA ARG A 95 -6.78 8.41 -4.02
C ARG A 95 -8.17 7.81 -4.20
N MET A 96 -8.39 7.18 -5.35
CA MET A 96 -9.65 6.51 -5.64
C MET A 96 -9.73 5.14 -4.96
N LEU A 97 -10.96 4.65 -4.76
CA LEU A 97 -11.19 3.28 -4.30
C LEU A 97 -10.94 2.29 -5.44
N PRO A 98 -10.62 1.02 -5.13
CA PRO A 98 -10.59 -0.03 -6.13
C PRO A 98 -11.94 -0.19 -6.82
N GLY A 99 -11.93 -0.60 -8.09
CA GLY A 99 -13.14 -1.03 -8.79
C GLY A 99 -13.75 -2.28 -8.16
N GLU A 100 -15.03 -2.54 -8.45
CA GLU A 100 -15.85 -3.58 -7.80
C GLU A 100 -15.17 -4.96 -7.78
N ASP A 101 -14.56 -5.39 -8.89
CA ASP A 101 -13.87 -6.69 -8.99
C ASP A 101 -12.69 -6.84 -8.04
N MET A 102 -12.06 -5.72 -7.65
CA MET A 102 -10.88 -5.70 -6.78
C MET A 102 -11.23 -5.46 -5.31
N VAL A 103 -12.43 -4.97 -5.00
CA VAL A 103 -12.88 -4.74 -3.62
C VAL A 103 -12.76 -6.00 -2.76
N PRO A 104 -13.19 -7.21 -3.20
CA PRO A 104 -13.06 -8.42 -2.40
C PRO A 104 -11.61 -8.71 -1.97
N TYR A 105 -10.63 -8.43 -2.83
CA TYR A 105 -9.22 -8.64 -2.52
C TYR A 105 -8.76 -7.75 -1.36
N TYR A 106 -9.05 -6.44 -1.42
CA TYR A 106 -8.62 -5.45 -0.41
C TYR A 106 -9.48 -5.43 0.85
N ARG A 107 -10.64 -6.10 0.83
CA ARG A 107 -11.48 -6.32 2.02
C ARG A 107 -11.14 -7.63 2.74
N ASN A 108 -10.42 -8.56 2.10
CA ASN A 108 -10.01 -9.81 2.71
C ASN A 108 -8.84 -9.59 3.69
N ALA A 109 -9.03 -10.04 4.93
CA ALA A 109 -8.03 -10.02 5.99
C ALA A 109 -6.81 -10.90 5.70
N GLU A 110 -6.97 -12.01 4.98
CA GLU A 110 -5.87 -12.91 4.59
C GLU A 110 -4.85 -12.21 3.70
N ASN A 111 -5.32 -11.28 2.86
CA ASN A 111 -4.46 -10.46 2.00
C ASN A 111 -3.87 -9.24 2.72
N ARG A 112 -4.20 -9.03 4.01
CA ARG A 112 -3.86 -7.83 4.79
C ARG A 112 -4.37 -6.56 4.10
N GLY A 113 -5.57 -6.65 3.54
CA GLY A 113 -6.20 -5.56 2.80
C GLY A 113 -6.47 -4.35 3.68
N TYR A 114 -6.18 -3.16 3.17
CA TYR A 114 -6.40 -1.90 3.90
C TYR A 114 -7.87 -1.55 4.17
N LEU A 115 -8.82 -2.24 3.52
CA LEU A 115 -10.27 -2.13 3.76
C LEU A 115 -10.80 -3.30 4.62
N ALA A 116 -9.93 -4.20 5.07
CA ALA A 116 -10.31 -5.32 5.90
C ALA A 116 -10.50 -4.87 7.36
N ASP A 117 -11.32 -5.63 8.06
CA ASP A 117 -11.58 -5.44 9.48
C ASP A 117 -10.31 -5.75 10.31
N PRO A 118 -9.82 -4.82 11.14
CA PRO A 118 -8.63 -5.01 11.96
C PRO A 118 -8.67 -6.26 12.85
N GLU A 119 -9.83 -6.62 13.38
CA GLU A 119 -9.99 -7.80 14.24
C GLU A 119 -9.80 -9.09 13.45
N LYS A 120 -10.35 -9.15 12.24
CA LYS A 120 -10.17 -10.29 11.33
C LYS A 120 -8.74 -10.40 10.82
N ILE A 121 -8.04 -9.27 10.64
CA ILE A 121 -6.61 -9.28 10.30
C ILE A 121 -5.84 -9.97 11.43
N HIS A 122 -6.12 -9.65 12.70
CA HIS A 122 -5.44 -10.30 13.82
C HIS A 122 -5.65 -11.83 13.82
N GLN A 123 -6.89 -12.28 13.60
CA GLN A 123 -7.21 -13.71 13.47
C GLN A 123 -6.46 -14.37 12.30
N ALA A 124 -6.41 -13.72 11.13
CA ALA A 124 -5.69 -14.21 9.96
C ALA A 124 -4.16 -14.29 10.18
N ARG A 125 -3.59 -13.44 11.03
CA ARG A 125 -2.18 -13.52 11.44
C ARG A 125 -1.90 -14.76 12.29
N LEU A 126 -2.77 -15.05 13.25
CA LEU A 126 -2.66 -16.24 14.09
C LEU A 126 -2.79 -17.52 13.27
N ALA A 127 -3.79 -17.58 12.39
CA ALA A 127 -4.00 -18.73 11.49
C ALA A 127 -2.79 -18.96 10.56
N LEU A 128 -2.21 -17.88 10.01
CA LEU A 128 -1.03 -17.97 9.15
C LEU A 128 0.20 -18.47 9.91
N ALA A 129 0.42 -17.97 11.13
CA ALA A 129 1.51 -18.39 12.00
C ALA A 129 1.41 -19.89 12.35
N GLN A 130 0.21 -20.37 12.65
CA GLN A 130 -0.06 -21.79 12.87
C GLN A 130 0.20 -22.62 11.61
N LYS A 131 -0.27 -22.16 10.44
CA LYS A 131 -0.09 -22.86 9.15
C LYS A 131 1.38 -23.00 8.73
N TYR A 132 2.18 -21.96 8.93
CA TYR A 132 3.60 -21.93 8.54
C TYR A 132 4.56 -22.33 9.67
N GLY A 133 4.05 -22.61 10.88
CA GLY A 133 4.84 -23.13 12.00
C GLY A 133 5.82 -22.12 12.61
N TYR A 134 5.46 -20.84 12.69
CA TYR A 134 6.27 -19.82 13.39
C TYR A 134 5.52 -19.18 14.55
N VAL A 135 6.26 -18.72 15.56
CA VAL A 135 5.69 -17.97 16.68
C VAL A 135 5.45 -16.53 16.23
N LEU A 136 4.20 -16.07 16.28
CA LEU A 136 3.85 -14.70 15.93
C LEU A 136 4.43 -13.72 16.98
N PRO A 137 5.31 -12.79 16.59
CA PRO A 137 5.86 -11.82 17.54
C PRO A 137 4.78 -10.86 18.04
N ASP A 138 4.78 -10.59 19.34
CA ASP A 138 3.91 -9.59 19.96
C ASP A 138 4.44 -8.19 19.66
N LEU A 139 3.77 -7.49 18.74
CA LEU A 139 4.16 -6.16 18.32
C LEU A 139 4.03 -5.13 19.45
N SER A 140 3.12 -5.33 20.41
CA SER A 140 2.83 -4.34 21.46
C SER A 140 4.02 -4.11 22.41
N LYS A 141 4.90 -5.11 22.52
CA LYS A 141 6.10 -5.08 23.36
C LYS A 141 7.34 -4.63 22.59
N ASP A 142 7.20 -4.35 21.31
CA ASP A 142 8.30 -3.95 20.44
C ASP A 142 8.62 -2.46 20.63
N GLU A 143 9.90 -2.10 20.68
CA GLU A 143 10.35 -0.72 20.72
C GLU A 143 9.88 0.08 19.48
N LEU A 144 9.76 -0.60 18.34
CA LEU A 144 9.32 -0.01 17.08
C LEU A 144 7.78 -0.04 16.90
N PHE A 145 7.02 -0.38 17.94
CA PHE A 145 5.56 -0.53 17.87
C PHE A 145 4.86 0.68 17.24
N HIS A 146 5.26 1.89 17.61
CA HIS A 146 4.68 3.11 17.06
C HIS A 146 4.81 3.14 15.53
N MET A 147 6.01 2.86 15.01
CA MET A 147 6.30 2.84 13.57
C MET A 147 5.57 1.71 12.83
N LEU A 148 5.51 0.52 13.43
CA LEU A 148 4.82 -0.64 12.88
C LEU A 148 3.29 -0.47 12.86
N SER A 149 2.76 0.36 13.76
CA SER A 149 1.33 0.67 13.86
C SER A 149 0.90 1.82 12.96
N MET A 150 1.84 2.60 12.43
CA MET A 150 1.52 3.69 11.51
C MET A 150 0.80 3.15 10.26
N ARG A 151 -0.30 3.82 9.90
CA ARG A 151 -1.12 3.56 8.70
C ARG A 151 -1.54 4.87 8.09
N LYS A 152 -1.69 4.87 6.77
CA LYS A 152 -2.31 5.98 6.03
C LYS A 152 -3.81 5.82 6.04
N ASP A 153 -4.50 6.94 5.89
CA ASP A 153 -5.92 6.93 5.62
C ASP A 153 -6.22 6.27 4.24
N VAL A 154 -7.40 5.67 4.12
CA VAL A 154 -7.95 5.02 2.92
C VAL A 154 -7.89 5.93 1.70
N ARG A 155 -8.03 7.25 1.86
CA ARG A 155 -8.02 8.23 0.77
C ARG A 155 -6.69 8.98 0.59
N GLN A 156 -5.69 8.68 1.42
CA GLN A 156 -4.43 9.40 1.46
C GLN A 156 -3.34 8.77 0.56
N ILE A 157 -2.58 9.60 -0.15
CA ILE A 157 -1.47 9.17 -1.01
C ILE A 157 -0.16 9.09 -0.21
N PHE A 158 0.23 10.20 0.41
CA PHE A 158 1.51 10.36 1.11
C PHE A 158 1.35 10.16 2.60
N PHE A 159 2.36 9.58 3.24
CA PHE A 159 2.41 9.55 4.69
C PHE A 159 2.67 10.96 5.24
N GLY A 160 1.86 11.42 6.19
CA GLY A 160 2.02 12.74 6.83
C GLY A 160 1.55 13.96 6.03
N LEU A 161 1.06 13.79 4.80
CA LEU A 161 0.45 14.86 4.00
C LEU A 161 -0.98 14.50 3.61
N CYS A 162 -1.94 15.33 3.98
CA CYS A 162 -3.36 15.07 3.72
C CYS A 162 -3.79 15.56 2.32
N PRO A 163 -4.84 14.96 1.74
CA PRO A 163 -5.43 15.47 0.51
C PRO A 163 -5.95 16.91 0.70
N GLY A 164 -5.85 17.70 -0.36
CA GLY A 164 -6.20 19.13 -0.39
C GLY A 164 -5.06 20.07 -0.01
N TRP A 165 -3.97 19.57 0.58
CA TRP A 165 -2.81 20.40 0.92
C TRP A 165 -1.99 20.74 -0.33
N VAL A 166 -1.41 21.94 -0.35
CA VAL A 166 -0.48 22.39 -1.41
C VAL A 166 0.91 22.55 -0.81
N VAL A 167 1.90 21.89 -1.41
CA VAL A 167 3.30 21.95 -0.96
C VAL A 167 4.02 23.05 -1.76
N ASN A 168 4.48 24.09 -1.07
CA ASN A 168 5.32 25.13 -1.65
C ASN A 168 6.79 24.75 -1.41
N MET A 169 7.43 24.22 -2.45
CA MET A 169 8.81 23.76 -2.40
C MET A 169 9.83 24.90 -2.17
N PRO A 170 9.76 26.05 -2.89
CA PRO A 170 10.67 27.18 -2.65
C PRO A 170 10.66 27.69 -1.20
N GLU A 171 9.48 27.88 -0.62
CA GLU A 171 9.34 28.43 0.73
C GLU A 171 9.37 27.36 1.84
N LYS A 172 9.40 26.07 1.47
CA LYS A 172 9.29 24.94 2.40
C LYS A 172 8.06 25.04 3.32
N LYS A 173 6.93 25.48 2.77
CA LYS A 173 5.65 25.65 3.48
C LYS A 173 4.59 24.71 2.94
N ILE A 174 3.61 24.40 3.78
CA ILE A 174 2.41 23.65 3.41
C ILE A 174 1.21 24.56 3.60
N LEU A 175 0.46 24.77 2.53
CA LEU A 175 -0.80 25.51 2.55
C LEU A 175 -1.95 24.53 2.76
N LYS A 176 -2.77 24.77 3.78
CA LYS A 176 -3.93 23.94 4.12
C LYS A 176 -5.22 24.67 3.71
N PRO A 177 -6.22 23.97 3.15
CA PRO A 177 -7.49 24.59 2.83
C PRO A 177 -8.21 25.01 4.12
N THR A 178 -8.83 26.19 4.10
CA THR A 178 -9.64 26.73 5.21
C THR A 178 -11.14 26.75 4.90
N ASP A 179 -11.51 26.77 3.62
CA ASP A 179 -12.90 26.75 3.19
C ASP A 179 -13.59 25.43 3.59
N GLU A 180 -14.76 25.55 4.24
CA GLU A 180 -15.49 24.39 4.75
C GLU A 180 -15.92 23.41 3.65
N LYS A 181 -16.25 23.92 2.45
CA LYS A 181 -16.66 23.06 1.33
C LYS A 181 -15.48 22.23 0.84
N LEU A 182 -14.30 22.84 0.73
CA LEU A 182 -13.07 22.13 0.38
C LEU A 182 -12.68 21.11 1.45
N LEU A 183 -12.77 21.47 2.73
CA LEU A 183 -12.49 20.54 3.82
C LEU A 183 -13.39 19.31 3.74
N LYS A 184 -14.71 19.51 3.61
CA LYS A 184 -15.69 18.42 3.44
C LYS A 184 -15.39 17.58 2.20
N TYR A 185 -15.03 18.21 1.08
CA TYR A 185 -14.71 17.50 -0.16
C TYR A 185 -13.49 16.58 -0.02
N TYR A 186 -12.41 17.06 0.62
CA TYR A 186 -11.17 16.29 0.78
C TYR A 186 -11.20 15.29 1.94
N SER A 187 -12.10 15.47 2.92
CA SER A 187 -12.29 14.53 4.05
C SER A 187 -13.31 13.42 3.75
N SER A 188 -14.01 13.48 2.61
CA SER A 188 -15.00 12.48 2.18
C SER A 188 -14.40 11.37 1.30
#